data_AF-D4CCV9-F1
#
_entry.id   AF-D4CCV9-F1
#
_cell.length_a   1.000
_cell.length_b   1.000
_cell.length_c   1.000
_cell.angle_alpha   90.00
_cell.angle_beta   90.00
_cell.angle_gamma   90.00
#
_symmetry.space_group_name_H-M   'P 1'
#
loop_
_entity.id
_entity.type
_entity.pdbx_description
1 polymer ?
#
loop_
_entity_poly.entity_id
_entity_poly.type
_entity_poly.pdbx_seq_one_letter_code
_entity_poly.pdbx_strand_id
1 'polypeptide(L)' 'MKQENLIIRRKLRQKYNSYKGEITPAVENVIDRGFRAAKPNEKWLTDITEFSIKAGKIYLSPIIDCLDGMLVS' A
#
# COMPACT_ATOMS: atom_id res chain seq x y z
N MET A 1 -25.04 -3.90 44.05
CA MET A 1 -24.38 -3.69 42.73
C MET A 1 -24.53 -2.25 42.22
N LYS A 2 -25.73 -1.77 41.79
CA LYS A 2 -25.91 -0.36 41.34
C LYS A 2 -25.96 0.68 42.46
N GLN A 3 -26.30 0.28 43.68
CA GLN A 3 -26.42 1.20 44.83
C GLN A 3 -25.07 1.53 45.50
N GLU A 4 -23.98 0.85 45.12
CA GLU A 4 -22.64 1.00 45.72
C GLU A 4 -21.54 1.36 44.71
N ASN A 5 -21.88 1.77 43.48
CA ASN A 5 -20.91 2.14 42.43
C ASN A 5 -19.78 1.11 42.20
N LEU A 6 -20.08 -0.19 42.37
CA LEU A 6 -19.08 -1.25 42.19
C LEU A 6 -18.84 -1.49 40.69
N ILE A 7 -17.71 -1.01 40.18
CA ILE A 7 -17.26 -1.23 38.79
C ILE A 7 -16.45 -2.53 38.73
N ILE A 8 -16.99 -3.55 38.06
CA ILE A 8 -16.22 -4.76 37.74
C ILE A 8 -15.23 -4.42 36.63
N ARG A 9 -13.96 -4.20 36.99
CA ARG A 9 -12.87 -4.00 36.04
C ARG A 9 -12.49 -5.33 35.39
N ARG A 10 -13.23 -5.75 34.36
CA ARG A 10 -12.83 -6.89 33.53
C ARG A 10 -11.60 -6.50 32.71
N LYS A 11 -10.48 -7.18 32.92
CA LYS A 11 -9.29 -7.02 32.07
C LYS A 11 -9.62 -7.61 30.70
N LEU A 12 -9.99 -6.76 29.74
CA LEU A 12 -10.17 -7.19 28.35
C LEU A 12 -8.81 -7.70 27.86
N ARG A 13 -8.78 -8.93 27.34
CA ARG A 13 -7.57 -9.50 26.74
C ARG A 13 -7.29 -8.72 25.46
N GLN A 14 -6.35 -7.77 25.52
CA GLN A 14 -5.93 -7.04 24.34
C GLN A 14 -5.25 -8.03 23.39
N LYS A 15 -5.62 -7.97 22.10
CA LYS A 15 -4.92 -8.71 21.06
C LYS A 15 -3.51 -8.13 20.93
N TYR A 16 -2.53 -9.00 20.74
CA TYR A 16 -1.15 -8.58 20.48
C TYR A 16 -1.09 -7.68 19.23
N ASN A 17 -0.34 -6.59 19.32
CA ASN A 17 -0.03 -5.72 18.19
C ASN A 17 1.47 -5.42 18.20
N SER A 18 2.20 -5.90 17.19
CA SER A 18 3.63 -5.62 17.01
C SER A 18 3.89 -4.25 16.38
N TYR A 19 2.86 -3.62 15.80
CA TYR A 19 2.98 -2.32 15.17
C TYR A 19 3.29 -1.25 16.22
N LYS A 20 4.49 -0.68 16.12
CA LYS A 20 4.97 0.37 17.04
C LYS A 20 4.63 1.79 16.59
N GLY A 21 3.76 1.93 15.58
CA GLY A 21 3.56 3.20 14.88
C GLY A 21 4.60 3.44 13.80
N GLU A 22 4.48 4.57 13.12
CA GLU A 22 5.49 5.02 12.15
C GLU A 22 6.76 5.43 12.91
N ILE A 23 7.89 4.78 12.60
CA ILE A 23 9.18 5.03 13.27
C ILE A 23 9.79 6.36 12.77
N THR A 24 9.43 6.77 11.55
CA THR A 24 9.88 8.00 10.90
C THR A 24 8.68 8.68 10.23
N PRO A 25 8.71 10.01 10.04
CA PRO A 25 7.74 10.69 9.21
C PRO A 25 7.63 10.05 7.82
N ALA A 26 6.42 10.01 7.27
CA ALA A 26 6.21 9.60 5.89
C ALA A 26 7.01 10.48 4.93
N VAL A 27 7.55 9.85 3.88
CA VAL A 27 8.22 10.56 2.78
C VAL A 27 7.22 11.31 1.92
N GLU A 28 7.69 12.33 1.21
CA GLU A 28 6.87 13.11 0.29
C GLU A 28 6.30 12.24 -0.84
N ASN A 29 5.01 12.42 -1.13
CA ASN A 29 4.36 11.79 -2.28
C ASN A 29 4.67 12.58 -3.56
N VAL A 30 5.84 12.35 -4.14
CA VAL A 30 6.34 13.07 -5.34
C VAL A 30 5.41 12.93 -6.55
N ILE A 31 4.69 11.81 -6.68
CA ILE A 31 3.82 11.56 -7.84
C ILE A 31 2.48 12.31 -7.70
N ASP A 32 1.92 12.39 -6.49
CA ASP A 32 0.66 13.06 -6.17
C ASP A 32 -0.47 12.83 -7.19
N ARG A 33 -0.65 11.57 -7.63
CA ARG A 33 -1.60 11.15 -8.68
C ARG A 33 -1.42 11.84 -10.05
N GLY A 34 -0.31 12.54 -10.27
CA GLY A 34 0.07 13.17 -11.51
C GLY A 34 0.76 12.22 -12.48
N PHE A 35 -0.04 11.37 -13.15
CA PHE A 35 0.43 10.31 -14.07
C PHE A 35 0.78 10.78 -15.50
N ARG A 36 1.00 12.08 -15.69
CA ARG A 36 1.40 12.66 -16.98
C ARG A 36 2.80 13.26 -16.87
N ALA A 37 3.63 12.97 -17.87
CA ALA A 37 4.97 13.55 -18.04
C ALA A 37 5.00 14.55 -19.22
N ALA A 38 5.95 15.48 -19.18
CA ALA A 38 6.16 16.44 -20.27
C ALA A 38 7.23 15.96 -21.26
N LYS A 39 8.16 15.12 -20.80
CA LYS A 39 9.22 14.50 -21.60
C LYS A 39 9.32 13.00 -21.29
N PRO A 40 9.92 12.20 -22.19
CA PRO A 40 10.16 10.78 -21.93
C PRO A 40 11.04 10.61 -20.69
N ASN A 41 10.86 9.50 -19.96
CA ASN A 41 11.67 9.10 -18.82
C ASN A 41 11.63 10.05 -17.60
N GLU A 42 10.63 10.94 -17.50
CA GLU A 42 10.45 11.78 -16.31
C GLU A 42 9.69 11.05 -15.19
N LYS A 43 8.73 10.19 -15.56
CA LYS A 43 7.91 9.42 -14.64
C LYS A 43 7.58 8.06 -15.26
N TRP A 44 7.77 7.00 -14.47
CA TRP A 44 7.41 5.64 -14.85
C TRP A 44 6.41 5.07 -13.86
N LEU A 45 5.48 4.27 -14.37
CA LEU A 45 4.56 3.47 -13.59
C LEU A 45 4.94 2.01 -13.72
N THR A 46 4.78 1.29 -12.62
CA THR A 46 4.89 -0.16 -12.59
C THR A 46 3.73 -0.71 -11.78
N ASP A 47 3.28 -1.89 -12.17
CA ASP A 47 2.32 -2.68 -11.43
C ASP A 47 2.76 -4.14 -11.42
N ILE A 48 2.19 -4.96 -10.55
CA ILE A 48 2.36 -6.41 -10.57
C ILE A 48 0.98 -7.04 -10.75
N THR A 49 0.77 -7.64 -11.92
CA THR A 49 -0.48 -8.36 -12.23
C THR A 49 -0.24 -9.86 -12.19
N GLU A 50 -1.04 -10.59 -11.39
CA GLU A 50 -1.05 -12.06 -11.36
C GLU A 50 -2.02 -12.62 -12.41
N PHE A 51 -1.55 -13.57 -13.21
CA PHE A 51 -2.36 -14.39 -14.11
C PHE A 51 -2.35 -15.84 -13.62
N SER A 52 -3.54 -16.39 -13.35
CA SER A 52 -3.70 -17.82 -13.06
C SER A 52 -3.95 -18.58 -14.36
N ILE A 53 -3.02 -19.44 -14.75
CA ILE A 53 -3.12 -20.28 -15.95
C ILE A 53 -3.00 -21.76 -15.60
N LYS A 54 -3.29 -22.65 -16.55
CA LYS A 54 -3.21 -24.11 -16.35
C LYS A 54 -1.83 -24.59 -15.88
N ALA A 55 -0.77 -23.90 -16.28
CA ALA A 55 0.61 -24.24 -15.90
C ALA A 55 1.04 -23.65 -14.54
N GLY A 56 0.15 -22.91 -13.85
CA GLY A 56 0.43 -22.28 -12.57
C GLY A 56 0.19 -20.76 -12.60
N LYS A 57 0.76 -20.08 -11.60
CA LYS A 57 0.66 -18.62 -11.49
C LYS A 57 1.80 -17.95 -12.22
N ILE A 58 1.49 -16.93 -13.02
CA ILE A 58 2.45 -16.04 -13.68
C ILE A 58 2.26 -14.64 -13.14
N TYR A 59 3.35 -13.91 -12.96
CA TYR A 59 3.34 -12.51 -12.55
C TYR A 59 3.94 -11.67 -13.67
N LEU A 60 3.19 -10.67 -14.14
CA LEU A 60 3.67 -9.68 -15.09
C LEU A 60 3.93 -8.37 -14.33
N SER A 61 5.11 -7.78 -14.57
CA SER A 61 5.41 -6.44 -14.07
C SER A 61 5.85 -5.55 -15.22
N PRO A 62 4.92 -4.79 -15.85
CA PRO A 62 5.26 -3.86 -16.91
C PRO A 62 5.80 -2.56 -16.33
N ILE A 63 6.72 -1.92 -17.05
CA ILE A 63 7.13 -0.54 -16.79
C ILE A 63 6.56 0.32 -17.92
N ILE A 64 5.80 1.34 -17.56
CA ILE A 64 5.07 2.20 -18.50
C ILE A 64 5.56 3.64 -18.35
N ASP A 65 5.86 4.30 -19.47
CA ASP A 65 6.23 5.72 -19.49
C ASP A 65 4.99 6.63 -19.40
N CYS A 66 5.03 7.63 -18.51
CA CYS A 66 3.92 8.57 -18.31
C CYS A 66 3.78 9.64 -19.40
N LEU A 67 4.67 9.67 -20.41
CA LEU A 67 4.53 10.57 -21.56
C LEU A 67 3.46 10.05 -22.52
N ASP A 68 3.63 8.81 -22.98
CA ASP A 68 2.86 8.21 -24.07
C ASP A 68 2.11 6.93 -23.67
N GLY A 69 2.32 6.43 -22.46
CA GLY A 69 1.70 5.19 -21.97
C GLY A 69 2.29 3.93 -22.59
N MET A 70 3.44 4.02 -23.26
CA MET A 70 4.10 2.87 -23.87
C MET A 70 4.96 2.12 -22.87
N LEU A 71 5.18 0.83 -23.17
CA LEU A 71 6.13 0.02 -22.42
C LEU A 71 7.54 0.57 -22.63
N VAL A 72 8.29 0.67 -21.53
CA VAL A 72 9.73 0.92 -21.58
C VAL A 72 10.41 -0.36 -22.11
N SER A 73 11.24 -0.22 -23.15
CA SER A 73 11.97 -1.31 -23.80
C SER A 73 13.38 -1.49 -23.26
#